data_AF-A0A097PNI9-F1
#
_entry.id   AF-A0A097PNI9-F1
#
_cell.length_a   1.000
_cell.length_b   1.000
_cell.length_c   1.000
_cell.angle_alpha   90.00
_cell.angle_beta   90.00
_cell.angle_gamma   90.00
#
_symmetry.space_group_name_H-M   'P 1'
#
loop_
_entity.id
_entity.type
_entity.pdbx_description
1 polymer ?
#
loop_
_entity_poly.entity_id
_entity_poly.type
_entity_poly.pdbx_seq_one_letter_code
_entity_poly.pdbx_strand_id
1 'polypeptide(L)'
;LVARPGGTVETDKVPSDVRKRTMDAVDGCGGRVTIGDVASRAGLNLNQAQKALQALAADTDGFLEVSEEGDVLYVFPKDYRSRLGAKSLRIKAEPYFEKAKAAVEYLIRVSFGTALIASIVIVYTTIIALVTSRSDDDNRGRRGRSYDSGVTFFFNPVDLFWYWDPYYYRRRRLQADKMNFIESVFSFVFGDGDPNQGIEEERWKLIGQYIASNGGVVAAEELAPYLDIDSMEGLKDDESYILPVLLRFDGQPDVDEKGNILYRFPSLQRTASQKSKRKEYVGRRWADWVGIEKFFQEKKWQFSKTGTSERAMVFGLGGLNLFGVIILGTMLKDMAVAPSSFIKFVGDIFPLLQV
;
A
#
# COMPACT_ATOMS: atom_id res chain seq x y z
N LEU A 1 33.37 -20.15 -22.80
CA LEU A 1 33.02 -20.15 -21.36
C LEU A 1 34.17 -19.51 -20.59
N VAL A 2 34.08 -18.20 -20.33
CA VAL A 2 35.11 -17.48 -19.57
C VAL A 2 34.46 -17.07 -18.25
N ALA A 3 34.84 -17.74 -17.17
CA ALA A 3 34.54 -17.30 -15.82
C ALA A 3 35.23 -15.94 -15.58
N ARG A 4 34.46 -14.94 -15.14
CA ARG A 4 34.96 -13.59 -14.77
C ARG A 4 34.75 -13.37 -13.26
N PRO A 5 35.54 -12.49 -12.62
CA PRO A 5 35.88 -12.58 -11.20
C PRO A 5 34.69 -12.27 -10.28
N GLY A 6 34.50 -13.09 -9.24
CA GLY A 6 33.60 -12.83 -8.10
C GLY A 6 32.17 -13.31 -8.32
N GLY A 7 31.79 -14.45 -7.71
CA GLY A 7 30.45 -15.02 -7.73
C GLY A 7 29.37 -14.22 -6.99
N THR A 8 29.52 -12.90 -6.87
CA THR A 8 28.54 -12.00 -6.27
C THR A 8 27.62 -11.46 -7.35
N VAL A 9 26.31 -11.65 -7.19
CA VAL A 9 25.30 -11.01 -8.05
C VAL A 9 25.27 -9.53 -7.71
N GLU A 10 25.70 -8.67 -8.64
CA GLU A 10 25.76 -7.21 -8.41
C GLU A 10 24.36 -6.64 -8.15
N THR A 11 23.35 -7.23 -8.77
CA THR A 11 21.95 -6.87 -8.60
C THR A 11 21.42 -7.12 -7.17
N ASP A 12 22.07 -7.99 -6.39
CA ASP A 12 21.70 -8.23 -4.98
C ASP A 12 22.17 -7.11 -4.04
N LYS A 13 23.13 -6.28 -4.47
CA LYS A 13 23.60 -5.09 -3.73
C LYS A 13 22.68 -3.89 -3.92
N VAL A 14 21.85 -3.90 -4.96
CA VAL A 14 20.89 -2.83 -5.27
C VAL A 14 19.64 -3.02 -4.38
N PRO A 15 19.13 -1.93 -3.74
CA PRO A 15 17.86 -1.99 -3.02
C PRO A 15 16.74 -2.52 -3.91
N SER A 16 15.87 -3.36 -3.35
CA SER A 16 14.92 -4.11 -4.17
C SER A 16 13.86 -3.23 -4.82
N ASP A 17 13.43 -2.15 -4.17
CA ASP A 17 12.55 -1.13 -4.75
C ASP A 17 13.17 -0.48 -6.00
N VAL A 18 14.37 0.09 -5.85
CA VAL A 18 15.13 0.72 -6.95
C VAL A 18 15.30 -0.24 -8.13
N ARG A 19 15.62 -1.50 -7.82
CA ARG A 19 15.76 -2.55 -8.83
C ARG A 19 14.45 -2.82 -9.56
N LYS A 20 13.34 -3.05 -8.85
CA LYS A 20 12.01 -3.33 -9.47
C LYS A 20 11.58 -2.17 -10.37
N ARG A 21 11.67 -0.94 -9.86
CA ARG A 21 11.33 0.28 -10.61
C ARG A 21 12.19 0.46 -11.86
N THR A 22 13.48 0.11 -11.77
CA THR A 22 14.38 0.12 -12.92
C THR A 22 13.96 -0.92 -13.95
N MET A 23 13.66 -2.16 -13.53
CA MET A 23 13.18 -3.20 -14.46
C MET A 23 11.85 -2.83 -15.13
N ASP A 24 10.92 -2.22 -14.39
CA ASP A 24 9.64 -1.77 -14.95
C ASP A 24 9.82 -0.62 -15.94
N ALA A 25 10.78 0.28 -15.70
CA ALA A 25 11.14 1.33 -16.64
C ALA A 25 11.80 0.75 -17.91
N VAL A 26 12.73 -0.19 -17.76
CA VAL A 26 13.39 -0.90 -18.89
C VAL A 26 12.36 -1.59 -19.78
N ASP A 27 11.42 -2.33 -19.18
CA ASP A 27 10.35 -3.03 -19.90
C ASP A 27 9.45 -2.05 -20.63
N GLY A 28 9.05 -0.98 -19.94
CA GLY A 28 8.22 0.06 -20.52
C GLY A 28 8.86 0.73 -21.73
N CYS A 29 10.19 0.79 -21.81
CA CYS A 29 10.95 1.37 -22.92
C CYS A 29 11.35 0.33 -23.99
N GLY A 30 10.92 -0.92 -23.84
CA GLY A 30 11.18 -1.98 -24.84
C GLY A 30 12.60 -2.55 -24.79
N GLY A 31 13.29 -2.44 -23.64
CA GLY A 31 14.59 -3.06 -23.40
C GLY A 31 15.80 -2.28 -23.90
N ARG A 32 15.61 -1.10 -24.51
CA ARG A 32 16.69 -0.17 -24.88
C ARG A 32 16.48 1.14 -24.14
N VAL A 33 17.40 1.52 -23.27
CA VAL A 33 17.22 2.68 -22.38
C VAL A 33 18.50 3.46 -22.15
N THR A 34 18.36 4.76 -21.95
CA THR A 34 19.38 5.59 -21.32
C THR A 34 19.19 5.65 -19.79
N ILE A 35 20.16 6.24 -19.08
CA ILE A 35 20.01 6.56 -17.65
C ILE A 35 18.85 7.54 -17.45
N GLY A 36 18.66 8.50 -18.36
CA GLY A 36 17.57 9.49 -18.34
C GLY A 36 16.19 8.87 -18.49
N ASP A 37 16.05 7.90 -19.40
CA ASP A 37 14.80 7.16 -19.61
C ASP A 37 14.36 6.45 -18.33
N VAL A 38 15.31 5.81 -17.65
CA VAL A 38 15.03 5.11 -16.38
C VAL A 38 14.76 6.11 -15.27
N ALA A 39 15.58 7.15 -15.10
CA ALA A 39 15.41 8.12 -14.02
C ALA A 39 14.06 8.84 -14.11
N SER A 40 13.69 9.35 -15.28
CA SER A 40 12.41 10.02 -15.51
C SER A 40 11.22 9.09 -15.28
N ARG A 41 11.24 7.90 -15.88
CA ARG A 41 10.10 6.97 -15.83
C ARG A 41 9.95 6.24 -14.51
N ALA A 42 11.05 5.97 -13.83
CA ALA A 42 11.06 5.32 -12.54
C ALA A 42 10.96 6.32 -11.39
N GLY A 43 11.22 7.61 -11.59
CA GLY A 43 11.33 8.61 -10.52
C GLY A 43 12.57 8.41 -9.62
N LEU A 44 13.64 7.83 -10.16
CA LEU A 44 14.85 7.50 -9.42
C LEU A 44 15.89 8.61 -9.57
N ASN A 45 16.76 8.77 -8.56
CA ASN A 45 17.95 9.61 -8.72
C ASN A 45 18.85 9.01 -9.82
N LEU A 46 19.48 9.85 -10.65
CA LEU A 46 20.35 9.41 -11.74
C LEU A 46 21.45 8.44 -11.29
N ASN A 47 22.07 8.67 -10.13
CA ASN A 47 23.08 7.77 -9.58
C ASN A 47 22.51 6.39 -9.22
N GLN A 48 21.27 6.35 -8.71
CA GLN A 48 20.59 5.09 -8.41
C GLN A 48 20.21 4.36 -9.69
N ALA A 49 19.66 5.07 -10.67
CA ALA A 49 19.30 4.52 -11.98
C ALA A 49 20.53 3.96 -12.70
N GLN A 50 21.64 4.69 -12.72
CA GLN A 50 22.90 4.25 -13.31
C GLN A 50 23.44 2.98 -12.65
N LYS A 51 23.55 2.97 -11.30
CA LYS A 51 24.04 1.80 -10.56
C LYS A 51 23.15 0.58 -10.79
N ALA A 52 21.83 0.77 -10.78
CA ALA A 52 20.87 -0.30 -11.03
C ALA A 52 20.99 -0.85 -12.45
N LEU A 53 21.08 0.02 -13.47
CA LEU A 53 21.27 -0.38 -14.87
C LEU A 53 22.57 -1.16 -15.09
N GLN A 54 23.67 -0.70 -14.51
CA GLN A 54 24.96 -1.37 -14.60
C GLN A 54 24.93 -2.75 -13.94
N ALA A 55 24.33 -2.85 -12.75
CA ALA A 55 24.16 -4.12 -12.04
C ALA A 55 23.30 -5.11 -12.86
N LEU A 56 22.17 -4.63 -13.39
CA LEU A 56 21.29 -5.44 -14.24
C LEU A 56 22.01 -5.90 -15.51
N ALA A 57 22.73 -5.01 -16.20
CA ALA A 57 23.44 -5.33 -17.43
C ALA A 57 24.55 -6.37 -17.18
N ALA A 58 25.31 -6.21 -16.09
CA ALA A 58 26.36 -7.15 -15.69
C ALA A 58 25.82 -8.56 -15.39
N ASP A 59 24.60 -8.67 -14.86
CA ASP A 59 24.01 -9.94 -14.47
C ASP A 59 23.14 -10.61 -15.53
N THR A 60 22.73 -9.89 -16.58
CA THR A 60 21.73 -10.37 -17.56
C THR A 60 22.23 -10.42 -19.01
N ASP A 61 23.55 -10.35 -19.22
CA ASP A 61 24.19 -10.22 -20.55
C ASP A 61 23.71 -8.97 -21.31
N GLY A 62 23.36 -7.90 -20.59
CA GLY A 62 23.07 -6.61 -21.19
C GLY A 62 24.35 -6.00 -21.75
N PHE A 63 24.24 -5.31 -22.88
CA PHE A 63 25.39 -4.65 -23.52
C PHE A 63 25.14 -3.16 -23.71
N LEU A 64 26.24 -2.43 -23.91
CA LEU A 64 26.22 -1.00 -24.17
C LEU A 64 26.33 -0.76 -25.67
N GLU A 65 25.46 0.11 -26.18
CA GLU A 65 25.49 0.63 -27.54
C GLU A 65 25.67 2.14 -27.47
N VAL A 66 26.35 2.74 -28.43
CA VAL A 66 26.48 4.20 -28.52
C VAL A 66 25.53 4.67 -29.63
N SER A 67 24.67 5.63 -29.30
CA SER A 67 23.78 6.28 -30.26
C SER A 67 24.58 7.08 -31.30
N GLU A 68 23.95 7.39 -32.44
CA GLU A 68 24.51 8.31 -33.45
C GLU A 68 24.80 9.70 -32.87
N GLU A 69 24.09 10.09 -31.80
CA GLU A 69 24.27 11.35 -31.07
C GLU A 69 25.36 11.28 -29.99
N GLY A 70 26.01 10.11 -29.80
CA GLY A 70 27.07 9.90 -28.80
C GLY A 70 26.59 9.45 -27.42
N ASP A 71 25.28 9.22 -27.25
CA ASP A 71 24.71 8.79 -25.97
C ASP A 71 24.88 7.28 -25.73
N VAL A 72 25.12 6.90 -24.46
CA VAL A 72 25.26 5.50 -24.04
C VAL A 72 23.88 4.88 -23.79
N LEU A 73 23.57 3.82 -24.55
CA LEU A 73 22.35 3.03 -24.48
C LEU A 73 22.63 1.68 -23.82
N TYR A 74 21.80 1.32 -22.86
CA TYR A 74 21.76 -0.01 -22.27
C TYR A 74 20.74 -0.85 -23.04
N VAL A 75 21.18 -1.97 -23.60
CA VAL A 75 20.33 -2.90 -24.35
C VAL A 75 20.23 -4.21 -23.60
N PHE A 76 18.99 -4.57 -23.26
CA PHE A 76 18.66 -5.79 -22.52
C PHE A 76 18.00 -6.83 -23.44
N PRO A 77 18.37 -8.11 -23.31
CA PRO A 77 17.67 -9.18 -24.02
C PRO A 77 16.23 -9.33 -23.50
N LYS A 78 15.31 -9.81 -24.34
CA LYS A 78 13.89 -9.98 -23.96
C LYS A 78 13.68 -10.86 -22.72
N ASP A 79 14.59 -11.82 -22.50
CA ASP A 79 14.54 -12.77 -21.39
C ASP A 79 15.40 -12.36 -20.17
N TYR A 80 15.83 -11.09 -20.07
CA TYR A 80 16.75 -10.64 -19.02
C TYR A 80 16.20 -10.92 -17.60
N ARG A 81 14.89 -10.75 -17.35
CA ARG A 81 14.26 -11.04 -16.05
C ARG A 81 14.39 -12.52 -15.66
N SER A 82 14.19 -13.42 -16.61
CA SER A 82 14.30 -14.87 -16.40
C SER A 82 15.75 -15.27 -16.08
N ARG A 83 16.71 -14.69 -16.80
CA ARG A 83 18.16 -14.89 -16.54
C ARG A 83 18.56 -14.39 -15.17
N LEU A 84 18.04 -13.22 -14.78
CA LEU A 84 18.29 -12.64 -13.47
C LEU A 84 17.74 -13.51 -12.33
N GLY A 85 16.52 -14.03 -12.47
CA GLY A 85 15.91 -14.94 -11.51
C GLY A 85 16.58 -16.31 -11.40
N ALA A 86 17.26 -16.76 -12.46
CA ALA A 86 18.10 -17.97 -12.42
C ALA A 86 19.42 -17.74 -11.65
N LYS A 87 19.91 -16.48 -11.63
CA LYS A 87 21.18 -16.10 -11.00
C LYS A 87 21.03 -15.70 -9.52
N SER A 88 19.90 -15.09 -9.14
CA SER A 88 19.64 -14.65 -7.75
C SER A 88 18.50 -15.40 -7.08
N LEU A 89 18.85 -16.13 -6.01
CA LEU A 89 17.87 -16.74 -5.10
C LEU A 89 17.12 -15.68 -4.28
N ARG A 90 17.75 -14.54 -3.96
CA ARG A 90 17.13 -13.44 -3.21
C ARG A 90 15.98 -12.82 -3.99
N ILE A 91 16.16 -12.61 -5.29
CA ILE A 91 15.12 -12.11 -6.19
C ILE A 91 13.96 -13.10 -6.30
N LYS A 92 14.25 -14.41 -6.29
CA LYS A 92 13.22 -15.46 -6.33
C LYS A 92 12.44 -15.60 -5.01
N ALA A 93 13.08 -15.32 -3.87
CA ALA A 93 12.47 -15.42 -2.54
C ALA A 93 11.67 -14.18 -2.13
N GLU A 94 11.99 -13.01 -2.68
CA GLU A 94 11.32 -11.75 -2.39
C GLU A 94 9.77 -11.76 -2.48
N PRO A 95 9.14 -12.34 -3.54
CA PRO A 95 7.68 -12.40 -3.60
C PRO A 95 7.07 -13.27 -2.49
N TYR A 96 7.81 -14.23 -1.95
CA TYR A 96 7.36 -15.03 -0.81
C TYR A 96 7.41 -14.24 0.49
N PHE A 97 8.40 -13.36 0.65
CA PHE A 97 8.49 -12.49 1.82
C PHE A 97 7.38 -11.44 1.85
N GLU A 98 7.07 -10.83 0.71
CA GLU A 98 5.91 -9.92 0.60
C GLU A 98 4.58 -10.63 0.89
N LYS A 99 4.42 -11.86 0.37
CA LYS A 99 3.26 -12.70 0.71
C LYS A 99 3.24 -13.09 2.20
N ALA A 100 4.39 -13.36 2.81
CA ALA A 100 4.50 -13.69 4.22
C ALA A 100 4.12 -12.51 5.11
N LYS A 101 4.57 -11.29 4.78
CA LYS A 101 4.16 -10.07 5.51
C LYS A 101 2.64 -9.87 5.44
N ALA A 102 2.05 -10.01 4.24
CA ALA A 102 0.61 -9.95 4.08
C ALA A 102 -0.11 -11.06 4.88
N ALA A 103 0.47 -12.27 4.93
CA ALA A 103 -0.07 -13.38 5.72
C ALA A 103 0.02 -13.15 7.23
N VAL A 104 1.08 -12.49 7.74
CA VAL A 104 1.20 -12.13 9.16
C VAL A 104 0.19 -11.06 9.54
N GLU A 105 0.07 -10.00 8.75
CA GLU A 105 -0.96 -8.97 8.95
C GLU A 105 -2.38 -9.57 8.92
N TYR A 106 -2.61 -10.52 8.01
CA TYR A 106 -3.83 -11.30 7.94
C TYR A 106 -4.05 -12.16 9.20
N LEU A 107 -3.04 -12.91 9.65
CA LEU A 107 -3.13 -13.78 10.83
C LEU A 107 -3.45 -12.99 12.11
N ILE A 108 -2.84 -11.82 12.30
CA ILE A 108 -3.12 -10.94 13.45
C ILE A 108 -4.58 -10.47 13.43
N ARG A 109 -5.08 -10.05 12.26
CA ARG A 109 -6.48 -9.61 12.13
C ARG A 109 -7.46 -10.75 12.34
N VAL A 110 -7.16 -11.90 11.73
CA VAL A 110 -8.00 -13.09 11.83
C VAL A 110 -8.05 -13.51 13.29
N SER A 111 -6.93 -13.78 13.94
CA SER A 111 -6.91 -14.22 15.34
C SER A 111 -7.72 -13.30 16.26
N PHE A 112 -7.54 -11.97 16.15
CA PHE A 112 -8.29 -10.99 16.92
C PHE A 112 -9.80 -11.05 16.64
N GLY A 113 -10.21 -11.06 15.36
CA GLY A 113 -11.62 -11.13 14.99
C GLY A 113 -12.31 -12.42 15.46
N THR A 114 -11.65 -13.56 15.33
CA THR A 114 -12.16 -14.84 15.87
C THR A 114 -12.23 -14.82 17.38
N ALA A 115 -11.23 -14.28 18.06
CA ALA A 115 -11.21 -14.18 19.52
C ALA A 115 -12.34 -13.29 20.02
N LEU A 116 -12.59 -12.16 19.35
CA LEU A 116 -13.70 -11.27 19.65
C LEU A 116 -15.06 -11.99 19.51
N ILE A 117 -15.30 -12.68 18.40
CA ILE A 117 -16.55 -13.43 18.20
C ILE A 117 -16.68 -14.57 19.22
N ALA A 118 -15.61 -15.33 19.45
CA ALA A 118 -15.59 -16.43 20.41
C ALA A 118 -15.87 -15.93 21.83
N SER A 119 -15.28 -14.80 22.25
CA SER A 119 -15.52 -14.19 23.56
C SER A 119 -17.00 -13.85 23.75
N ILE A 120 -17.64 -13.19 22.78
CA ILE A 120 -19.05 -12.86 22.83
C ILE A 120 -19.90 -14.14 22.97
N VAL A 121 -19.65 -15.14 22.13
CA VAL A 121 -20.42 -16.40 22.18
C VAL A 121 -20.26 -17.09 23.53
N ILE A 122 -19.03 -17.21 24.05
CA ILE A 122 -18.74 -17.87 25.33
C ILE A 122 -19.39 -17.10 26.49
N VAL A 123 -19.25 -15.77 26.54
CA VAL A 123 -19.81 -14.94 27.62
C VAL A 123 -21.33 -15.08 27.67
N TYR A 124 -22.01 -14.90 26.54
CA TYR A 124 -23.48 -14.93 26.52
C TYR A 124 -24.06 -16.33 26.70
N THR A 125 -23.44 -17.36 26.15
CA THR A 125 -23.87 -18.75 26.41
C THR A 125 -23.72 -19.12 27.88
N THR A 126 -22.65 -18.66 28.54
CA THR A 126 -22.44 -18.90 29.98
C THR A 126 -23.43 -18.13 30.83
N ILE A 127 -23.72 -16.87 30.51
CA ILE A 127 -24.77 -16.09 31.21
C ILE A 127 -26.13 -16.81 31.10
N ILE A 128 -26.52 -17.27 29.90
CA ILE A 128 -27.78 -18.00 29.69
C ILE A 128 -27.80 -19.30 30.51
N ALA A 129 -26.71 -20.06 30.48
CA ALA A 129 -26.60 -21.30 31.25
C ALA A 129 -26.73 -21.04 32.76
N LEU A 130 -26.07 -20.00 33.29
CA LEU A 130 -26.14 -19.61 34.68
C LEU A 130 -27.54 -19.17 35.09
N VAL A 131 -28.19 -18.32 34.29
CA VAL A 131 -29.56 -17.85 34.56
C VAL A 131 -30.55 -19.01 34.54
N THR A 132 -30.45 -19.91 33.54
CA THR A 132 -31.36 -21.06 33.42
C THR A 132 -31.13 -22.07 34.54
N SER A 133 -29.89 -22.26 35.00
CA SER A 133 -29.57 -23.15 36.13
C SER A 133 -30.03 -22.63 37.49
N ARG A 134 -30.32 -21.32 37.61
CA ARG A 134 -30.86 -20.73 38.84
C ARG A 134 -32.39 -20.84 38.92
N SER A 135 -33.05 -21.22 37.84
CA SER A 135 -34.50 -21.39 37.77
C SER A 135 -34.86 -22.87 37.75
N ASP A 136 -34.74 -23.53 38.91
CA ASP A 136 -35.34 -24.85 39.16
C ASP A 136 -36.34 -24.70 40.33
N ASP A 137 -37.56 -24.32 39.99
CA ASP A 137 -38.83 -24.80 40.58
C ASP A 137 -40.02 -24.00 40.00
N ASP A 138 -40.65 -24.56 38.97
CA ASP A 138 -42.08 -24.91 38.99
C ASP A 138 -42.56 -25.33 37.59
N ASN A 139 -42.90 -26.61 37.47
CA ASN A 139 -43.56 -27.18 36.30
C ASN A 139 -45.05 -26.77 36.28
N ARG A 140 -45.51 -26.08 35.23
CA ARG A 140 -46.70 -26.44 34.40
C ARG A 140 -47.07 -25.32 33.43
N GLY A 141 -47.17 -25.69 32.14
CA GLY A 141 -48.11 -25.05 31.22
C GLY A 141 -47.53 -24.11 30.16
N ARG A 142 -47.08 -24.71 29.06
CA ARG A 142 -47.53 -24.41 27.69
C ARG A 142 -47.80 -22.93 27.36
N ARG A 143 -46.81 -22.28 26.73
CA ARG A 143 -46.98 -21.53 25.47
C ARG A 143 -45.59 -21.24 24.92
N GLY A 144 -45.28 -21.88 23.79
CA GLY A 144 -44.17 -21.46 22.95
C GLY A 144 -44.44 -20.03 22.50
N ARG A 145 -43.92 -19.06 23.26
CA ARG A 145 -43.58 -17.76 22.70
C ARG A 145 -42.36 -18.03 21.85
N SER A 146 -42.57 -18.09 20.53
CA SER A 146 -41.51 -17.75 19.60
C SER A 146 -40.85 -16.48 20.14
N TYR A 147 -39.58 -16.59 20.52
CA TYR A 147 -38.72 -15.42 20.60
C TYR A 147 -38.74 -14.82 19.19
N ASP A 148 -39.64 -13.88 18.98
CA ASP A 148 -39.43 -12.86 17.97
C ASP A 148 -38.29 -12.00 18.51
N SER A 149 -37.07 -12.51 18.32
CA SER A 149 -35.86 -11.72 18.44
C SER A 149 -35.94 -10.68 17.32
N GLY A 150 -36.65 -9.59 17.60
CA GLY A 150 -36.64 -8.38 16.78
C GLY A 150 -35.25 -7.75 16.64
N VAL A 151 -34.22 -8.37 17.24
CA VAL A 151 -32.85 -8.26 16.76
C VAL A 151 -32.76 -9.07 15.47
N THR A 152 -33.11 -8.44 14.35
CA THR A 152 -32.72 -8.93 13.03
C THR A 152 -31.20 -8.85 13.00
N PHE A 153 -30.56 -9.92 13.44
CA PHE A 153 -29.13 -10.10 13.32
C PHE A 153 -28.83 -10.15 11.82
N PHE A 154 -28.40 -9.02 11.26
CA PHE A 154 -27.83 -8.90 9.91
C PHE A 154 -26.47 -9.62 9.82
N PHE A 155 -26.34 -10.79 10.44
CA PHE A 155 -25.20 -11.69 10.30
C PHE A 155 -25.53 -12.64 9.15
N ASN A 156 -25.16 -12.25 7.93
CA ASN A 156 -25.09 -13.24 6.87
C ASN A 156 -23.84 -14.12 7.14
N PRO A 157 -23.95 -15.45 7.30
CA PRO A 157 -22.79 -16.31 7.48
C PRO A 157 -21.79 -16.22 6.31
N VAL A 158 -22.25 -15.75 5.14
CA VAL A 158 -21.39 -15.47 3.99
C VAL A 158 -20.46 -14.28 4.24
N ASP A 159 -20.80 -13.35 5.15
CA ASP A 159 -19.93 -12.22 5.53
C ASP A 159 -18.67 -12.65 6.26
N LEU A 160 -18.66 -13.87 6.81
CA LEU A 160 -17.48 -14.46 7.46
C LEU A 160 -16.41 -14.91 6.44
N PHE A 161 -16.77 -15.06 5.16
CA PHE A 161 -15.79 -15.38 4.11
C PHE A 161 -14.92 -14.16 3.76
N TRP A 162 -15.43 -12.94 3.89
CA TRP A 162 -14.65 -11.71 3.68
C TRP A 162 -13.60 -11.49 4.76
N TYR A 163 -13.83 -12.04 5.95
CA TYR A 163 -12.89 -12.07 7.07
C TYR A 163 -11.63 -12.92 6.76
N TRP A 164 -11.72 -13.87 5.81
CA TRP A 164 -10.63 -14.75 5.41
C TRP A 164 -9.81 -14.25 4.20
N ASP A 165 -9.99 -12.99 3.79
CA ASP A 165 -9.27 -12.46 2.63
C ASP A 165 -7.88 -11.88 2.97
N PRO A 166 -6.77 -12.48 2.48
CA PRO A 166 -5.42 -11.95 2.69
C PRO A 166 -5.15 -10.63 1.95
N TYR A 167 -5.99 -10.23 0.99
CA TYR A 167 -5.83 -9.01 0.19
C TYR A 167 -6.78 -7.88 0.58
N TYR A 168 -7.32 -7.96 1.79
CA TYR A 168 -8.30 -7.03 2.35
C TYR A 168 -8.00 -5.54 2.07
N TYR A 169 -6.81 -5.03 2.42
CA TYR A 169 -6.45 -3.61 2.21
C TYR A 169 -6.43 -3.20 0.73
N ARG A 170 -6.01 -4.12 -0.16
CA ARG A 170 -5.94 -3.87 -1.59
C ARG A 170 -7.34 -3.75 -2.20
N ARG A 171 -8.30 -4.55 -1.71
CA ARG A 171 -9.71 -4.42 -2.12
C ARG A 171 -10.38 -3.19 -1.51
N ARG A 172 -10.13 -2.87 -0.24
CA ARG A 172 -10.69 -1.69 0.44
C ARG A 172 -10.27 -0.36 -0.19
N ARG A 173 -9.15 -0.35 -0.93
CA ARG A 173 -8.76 0.80 -1.77
C ARG A 173 -9.68 0.99 -2.99
N LEU A 174 -10.26 -0.09 -3.52
CA LEU A 174 -11.06 -0.09 -4.75
C LEU A 174 -12.56 0.06 -4.50
N GLN A 175 -13.05 -0.33 -3.31
CA GLN A 175 -14.47 -0.40 -3.01
C GLN A 175 -14.79 0.48 -1.78
N ALA A 176 -15.43 1.62 -2.01
CA ALA A 176 -15.70 2.62 -0.97
C ALA A 176 -17.18 2.71 -0.53
N ASP A 177 -18.11 2.10 -1.28
CA ASP A 177 -19.53 2.51 -1.21
C ASP A 177 -20.42 1.68 -0.28
N LYS A 178 -20.02 0.46 0.11
CA LYS A 178 -20.83 -0.39 1.02
C LYS A 178 -19.93 -1.29 1.88
N MET A 179 -20.05 -1.17 3.20
CA MET A 179 -19.33 -1.98 4.18
C MET A 179 -20.31 -2.88 4.92
N ASN A 180 -19.95 -4.15 5.10
CA ASN A 180 -20.71 -5.07 5.96
C ASN A 180 -20.35 -4.83 7.43
N PHE A 181 -21.20 -5.26 8.37
CA PHE A 181 -20.99 -5.01 9.81
C PHE A 181 -19.60 -5.44 10.32
N ILE A 182 -19.16 -6.64 9.93
CA ILE A 182 -17.82 -7.17 10.26
C ILE A 182 -16.71 -6.31 9.66
N GLU A 183 -16.91 -5.83 8.44
CA GLU A 183 -15.98 -4.94 7.76
C GLU A 183 -15.84 -3.60 8.48
N SER A 184 -16.95 -3.07 9.00
CA SER A 184 -16.95 -1.87 9.82
C SER A 184 -16.22 -2.07 11.15
N VAL A 185 -16.40 -3.21 11.83
CA VAL A 185 -15.61 -3.55 13.04
C VAL A 185 -14.12 -3.58 12.70
N PHE A 186 -13.71 -4.24 11.61
CA PHE A 186 -12.30 -4.29 11.22
C PHE A 186 -11.73 -2.95 10.80
N SER A 187 -12.50 -2.13 10.08
CA SER A 187 -12.11 -0.77 9.70
C SER A 187 -11.93 0.10 10.93
N PHE A 188 -12.82 -0.02 11.90
CA PHE A 188 -12.72 0.72 13.15
C PHE A 188 -11.53 0.27 14.01
N VAL A 189 -11.22 -1.03 14.10
CA VAL A 189 -10.13 -1.53 14.97
C VAL A 189 -8.75 -1.39 14.33
N PHE A 190 -8.61 -1.76 13.05
CA PHE A 190 -7.31 -1.84 12.37
C PHE A 190 -7.06 -0.74 11.36
N GLY A 191 -8.05 0.12 11.12
CA GLY A 191 -8.02 1.13 10.09
C GLY A 191 -8.02 0.58 8.66
N ASP A 192 -8.00 1.47 7.69
CA ASP A 192 -8.10 1.17 6.25
C ASP A 192 -6.75 1.15 5.52
N GLY A 193 -5.67 1.31 6.29
CA GLY A 193 -4.33 1.49 5.77
C GLY A 193 -4.10 2.91 5.24
N ASP A 194 -2.84 3.20 4.93
CA ASP A 194 -2.44 4.49 4.35
C ASP A 194 -2.97 4.62 2.90
N PRO A 195 -3.81 5.64 2.59
CA PRO A 195 -4.30 5.89 1.24
C PRO A 195 -3.23 6.48 0.30
N ASN A 196 -2.15 7.02 0.85
CA ASN A 196 -1.05 7.68 0.15
C ASN A 196 0.21 6.81 0.12
N GLN A 197 0.08 5.50 0.33
CA GLN A 197 1.23 4.59 0.26
C GLN A 197 1.88 4.66 -1.14
N GLY A 198 3.17 5.03 -1.18
CA GLY A 198 3.91 5.17 -2.43
C GLY A 198 3.69 6.50 -3.16
N ILE A 199 2.99 7.46 -2.55
CA ILE A 199 2.69 8.75 -3.18
C ILE A 199 3.95 9.52 -3.58
N GLU A 200 5.00 9.45 -2.76
CA GLU A 200 6.27 10.11 -3.03
C GLU A 200 6.95 9.49 -4.26
N GLU A 201 6.84 8.17 -4.45
CA GLU A 201 7.39 7.50 -5.63
C GLU A 201 6.65 7.92 -6.91
N GLU A 202 5.32 8.04 -6.82
CA GLU A 202 4.48 8.55 -7.91
C GLU A 202 4.80 10.03 -8.21
N ARG A 203 5.00 10.86 -7.17
CA ARG A 203 5.40 12.26 -7.28
C ARG A 203 6.67 12.42 -8.11
N TRP A 204 7.73 11.72 -7.74
CA TRP A 204 9.01 11.79 -8.46
C TRP A 204 8.93 11.26 -9.89
N LYS A 205 8.09 10.26 -10.13
CA LYS A 205 7.82 9.75 -11.47
C LYS A 205 7.09 10.79 -12.33
N LEU A 206 6.08 11.47 -11.79
CA LEU A 206 5.37 12.53 -12.49
C LEU A 206 6.30 13.69 -12.83
N ILE A 207 7.11 14.15 -11.88
CA ILE A 207 8.11 15.21 -12.10
C ILE A 207 9.09 14.81 -13.21
N GLY A 208 9.69 13.62 -13.09
CA GLY A 208 10.68 13.15 -14.07
C GLY A 208 10.09 12.99 -15.48
N GLN A 209 8.86 12.46 -15.58
CA GLN A 209 8.15 12.32 -16.85
C GLN A 209 7.73 13.66 -17.44
N TYR A 210 7.30 14.60 -16.60
CA TYR A 210 6.95 15.95 -17.02
C TYR A 210 8.16 16.64 -17.65
N ILE A 211 9.29 16.65 -16.93
CA ILE A 211 10.56 17.22 -17.42
C ILE A 211 11.00 16.56 -18.74
N ALA A 212 10.99 15.23 -18.81
CA ALA A 212 11.38 14.51 -20.02
C ALA A 212 10.42 14.82 -21.19
N SER A 213 9.11 14.94 -20.93
CA SER A 213 8.12 15.27 -21.95
C SER A 213 8.27 16.70 -22.51
N ASN A 214 8.78 17.62 -21.69
CA ASN A 214 9.13 18.99 -22.08
C ASN A 214 10.52 19.12 -22.70
N GLY A 215 11.16 17.99 -23.07
CA GLY A 215 12.48 18.01 -23.69
C GLY A 215 13.58 18.43 -22.71
N GLY A 216 13.39 18.17 -21.41
CA GLY A 216 14.36 18.41 -20.36
C GLY A 216 14.62 19.88 -20.06
N VAL A 217 13.68 20.79 -20.33
CA VAL A 217 13.73 22.19 -19.90
C VAL A 217 12.37 22.59 -19.34
N VAL A 218 12.33 23.16 -18.14
CA VAL A 218 11.09 23.56 -17.45
C VAL A 218 11.33 24.83 -16.62
N ALA A 219 10.27 25.61 -16.40
CA ALA A 219 10.26 26.67 -15.38
C ALA A 219 9.89 26.10 -14.00
N ALA A 220 10.22 26.81 -12.91
CA ALA A 220 9.91 26.34 -11.56
C ALA A 220 8.40 26.21 -11.32
N GLU A 221 7.61 27.16 -11.85
CA GLU A 221 6.16 27.24 -11.68
C GLU A 221 5.43 26.05 -12.30
N GLU A 222 5.99 25.46 -13.36
CA GLU A 222 5.42 24.29 -14.01
C GLU A 222 5.48 23.04 -13.12
N LEU A 223 6.48 22.98 -12.22
CA LEU A 223 6.67 21.87 -11.29
C LEU A 223 6.04 22.11 -9.94
N ALA A 224 5.66 23.35 -9.63
CA ALA A 224 5.02 23.73 -8.37
C ALA A 224 3.83 22.81 -7.95
N PRO A 225 2.95 22.32 -8.86
CA PRO A 225 1.86 21.43 -8.47
C PRO A 225 2.28 20.06 -7.91
N TYR A 226 3.54 19.66 -8.09
CA TYR A 226 4.08 18.37 -7.62
C TYR A 226 5.00 18.52 -6.41
N LEU A 227 5.23 19.75 -5.94
CA LEU A 227 6.20 20.07 -4.90
C LEU A 227 5.49 20.55 -3.64
N ASP A 228 6.09 20.25 -2.49
CA ASP A 228 5.60 20.73 -1.21
C ASP A 228 5.99 22.21 -1.06
N ILE A 229 5.00 23.08 -1.11
CA ILE A 229 5.17 24.53 -1.00
C ILE A 229 4.42 24.98 0.26
N ASP A 230 5.18 25.43 1.26
CA ASP A 230 4.64 25.77 2.58
C ASP A 230 3.73 27.02 2.55
N SER A 231 3.88 27.92 1.57
CA SER A 231 3.06 29.13 1.45
C SER A 231 3.01 29.70 0.03
N MET A 232 1.93 30.43 -0.29
CA MET A 232 1.80 31.21 -1.53
C MET A 232 2.82 32.37 -1.62
N GLU A 233 3.46 32.75 -0.51
CA GLU A 233 4.55 33.72 -0.48
C GLU A 233 5.86 33.09 -0.97
N GLY A 234 6.10 31.81 -0.66
CA GLY A 234 7.24 31.05 -1.20
C GLY A 234 7.22 30.91 -2.72
N LEU A 235 6.06 31.04 -3.38
CA LEU A 235 5.95 31.05 -4.84
C LEU A 235 6.44 32.34 -5.51
N LYS A 236 6.58 33.44 -4.74
CA LYS A 236 6.82 34.78 -5.32
C LYS A 236 8.24 35.31 -5.11
N ASP A 237 8.91 34.91 -4.03
CA ASP A 237 10.23 35.45 -3.66
C ASP A 237 11.37 34.43 -3.72
N ASP A 238 11.09 33.11 -3.70
CA ASP A 238 12.15 32.11 -3.61
C ASP A 238 11.83 30.81 -4.37
N GLU A 239 12.48 30.61 -5.52
CA GLU A 239 12.41 29.36 -6.30
C GLU A 239 13.14 28.18 -5.62
N SER A 240 13.57 28.28 -4.35
CA SER A 240 14.25 27.23 -3.59
C SER A 240 13.52 25.89 -3.55
N TYR A 241 12.20 25.86 -3.74
CA TYR A 241 11.41 24.63 -3.78
C TYR A 241 11.82 23.68 -4.93
N ILE A 242 12.51 24.18 -5.98
CA ILE A 242 12.99 23.36 -7.10
C ILE A 242 14.30 22.59 -6.79
N LEU A 243 15.06 23.01 -5.79
CA LEU A 243 16.41 22.48 -5.50
C LEU A 243 16.45 20.95 -5.32
N PRO A 244 15.47 20.30 -4.65
CA PRO A 244 15.44 18.84 -4.57
C PRO A 244 15.33 18.15 -5.94
N VAL A 245 14.61 18.76 -6.88
CA VAL A 245 14.46 18.26 -8.26
C VAL A 245 15.79 18.37 -9.00
N LEU A 246 16.48 19.51 -8.87
CA LEU A 246 17.81 19.70 -9.46
C LEU A 246 18.81 18.67 -8.93
N LEU A 247 18.83 18.43 -7.62
CA LEU A 247 19.70 17.43 -7.00
C LEU A 247 19.40 16.01 -7.50
N ARG A 248 18.12 15.67 -7.70
CA ARG A 248 17.70 14.31 -8.06
C ARG A 248 17.94 13.98 -9.53
N PHE A 249 17.68 14.93 -10.41
CA PHE A 249 17.74 14.76 -11.86
C PHE A 249 18.92 15.50 -12.52
N ASP A 250 19.87 15.99 -11.74
CA ASP A 250 21.06 16.73 -12.20
C ASP A 250 20.68 17.94 -13.08
N GLY A 251 19.77 18.74 -12.54
CA GLY A 251 19.28 19.97 -13.19
C GLY A 251 20.21 21.15 -12.92
N GLN A 252 20.25 22.08 -13.88
CA GLN A 252 21.05 23.30 -13.80
C GLN A 252 20.19 24.51 -14.16
N PRO A 253 20.31 25.63 -13.43
CA PRO A 253 19.65 26.88 -13.81
C PRO A 253 20.34 27.48 -15.04
N ASP A 254 19.53 28.00 -15.95
CA ASP A 254 19.92 28.68 -17.18
C ASP A 254 19.04 29.93 -17.31
N VAL A 255 19.57 31.03 -17.86
CA VAL A 255 18.83 32.29 -17.93
C VAL A 255 18.44 32.56 -19.37
N ASP A 256 17.16 32.84 -19.60
CA ASP A 256 16.68 33.20 -20.93
C ASP A 256 17.06 34.63 -21.32
N GLU A 257 16.85 35.00 -22.58
CA GLU A 257 17.15 36.34 -23.09
C GLU A 257 16.34 37.46 -22.40
N LYS A 258 15.27 37.11 -21.69
CA LYS A 258 14.38 38.03 -20.97
C LYS A 258 14.73 38.14 -19.48
N GLY A 259 15.70 37.37 -19.00
CA GLY A 259 16.12 37.34 -17.61
C GLY A 259 15.33 36.40 -16.70
N ASN A 260 14.50 35.50 -17.27
CA ASN A 260 13.81 34.46 -16.51
C ASN A 260 14.73 33.25 -16.30
N ILE A 261 14.57 32.58 -15.16
CA ILE A 261 15.32 31.35 -14.86
C ILE A 261 14.56 30.16 -15.46
N LEU A 262 15.26 29.37 -16.27
CA LEU A 262 14.81 28.08 -16.78
C LEU A 262 15.72 26.99 -16.23
N TYR A 263 15.15 25.84 -15.91
CA TYR A 263 15.90 24.71 -15.39
C TYR A 263 16.08 23.66 -16.48
N ARG A 264 17.34 23.42 -16.83
CA ARG A 264 17.75 22.45 -17.84
C ARG A 264 18.19 21.15 -17.17
N PHE A 265 17.74 20.02 -17.71
CA PHE A 265 18.01 18.67 -17.22
C PHE A 265 18.64 17.83 -18.34
N PRO A 266 19.95 18.02 -18.65
CA PRO A 266 20.60 17.38 -19.80
C PRO A 266 20.48 15.85 -19.81
N SER A 267 20.56 15.24 -18.63
CA SER A 267 20.46 13.80 -18.46
C SER A 267 19.10 13.23 -18.86
N LEU A 268 18.01 14.01 -18.73
CA LEU A 268 16.65 13.60 -19.11
C LEU A 268 16.32 13.90 -20.58
N GLN A 269 17.20 14.62 -21.29
CA GLN A 269 17.04 14.88 -22.73
C GLN A 269 17.47 13.68 -23.58
N ARG A 270 18.43 12.90 -23.07
CA ARG A 270 19.01 11.73 -23.74
C ARG A 270 18.03 10.56 -23.69
N THR A 271 17.36 10.25 -24.80
CA THR A 271 16.31 9.21 -24.85
C THR A 271 16.60 8.16 -25.93
N ALA A 272 16.46 6.87 -25.61
CA ALA A 272 16.72 5.78 -26.56
C ALA A 272 15.75 5.74 -27.75
N SER A 273 14.56 6.32 -27.62
CA SER A 273 13.47 6.24 -28.60
C SER A 273 13.47 7.36 -29.66
N GLN A 274 14.57 8.10 -29.85
CA GLN A 274 14.59 9.25 -30.78
C GLN A 274 14.47 8.90 -32.27
N LYS A 275 14.34 7.61 -32.64
CA LYS A 275 13.90 7.23 -33.99
C LYS A 275 12.43 7.61 -34.22
N SER A 276 12.25 8.84 -34.73
CA SER A 276 11.12 9.26 -35.56
C SER A 276 9.74 9.37 -34.88
N LYS A 277 9.59 10.30 -33.94
CA LYS A 277 8.30 11.03 -33.80
C LYS A 277 8.57 12.53 -33.71
N ARG A 278 8.10 13.22 -34.76
CA ARG A 278 8.03 14.67 -34.98
C ARG A 278 7.92 15.44 -33.66
N LYS A 279 8.74 16.50 -33.50
CA LYS A 279 8.60 17.55 -32.48
C LYS A 279 7.24 18.25 -32.66
N GLU A 280 6.17 17.57 -32.29
CA GLU A 280 4.79 18.03 -32.39
C GLU A 280 4.40 18.64 -31.03
N TYR A 281 3.75 19.80 -31.09
CA TYR A 281 3.50 20.72 -29.97
C TYR A 281 3.21 20.04 -28.62
N VAL A 282 4.03 20.43 -27.64
CA VAL A 282 4.31 19.78 -26.35
C VAL A 282 3.13 19.80 -25.37
N GLY A 283 2.19 20.76 -25.52
CA GLY A 283 1.05 20.90 -24.61
C GLY A 283 -0.05 19.84 -24.72
N ARG A 284 -0.23 19.18 -25.89
CA ARG A 284 -1.29 18.15 -26.04
C ARG A 284 -0.93 16.82 -25.43
N ARG A 285 0.34 16.41 -25.56
CA ARG A 285 0.73 15.02 -25.29
C ARG A 285 0.82 14.70 -23.80
N TRP A 286 1.19 15.66 -22.95
CA TRP A 286 1.13 15.48 -21.49
C TRP A 286 -0.31 15.31 -21.01
N ALA A 287 -1.22 16.19 -21.46
CA ALA A 287 -2.65 16.12 -21.11
C ALA A 287 -3.32 14.82 -21.61
N ASP A 288 -2.95 14.35 -22.82
CA ASP A 288 -3.44 13.08 -23.38
C ASP A 288 -2.84 11.85 -22.65
N TRP A 289 -1.63 11.96 -22.08
CA TRP A 289 -0.93 10.86 -21.40
C TRP A 289 -1.31 10.72 -19.92
N VAL A 290 -1.48 11.85 -19.22
CA VAL A 290 -1.92 11.87 -17.82
C VAL A 290 -3.43 11.63 -17.70
N GLY A 291 -4.17 11.78 -18.79
CA GLY A 291 -5.63 11.87 -18.75
C GLY A 291 -6.01 13.18 -18.10
N ILE A 292 -6.99 13.87 -18.68
CA ILE A 292 -7.39 15.25 -18.34
C ILE A 292 -7.92 15.41 -16.87
N GLU A 293 -7.86 14.38 -16.03
CA GLU A 293 -8.54 14.34 -14.73
C GLU A 293 -7.71 13.84 -13.52
N LYS A 294 -6.38 13.66 -13.61
CA LYS A 294 -5.56 13.22 -12.45
C LYS A 294 -4.42 14.16 -12.13
N PHE A 295 -4.74 15.27 -11.47
CA PHE A 295 -3.75 16.05 -10.74
C PHE A 295 -3.12 15.20 -9.62
N PHE A 296 -1.83 15.41 -9.35
CA PHE A 296 -1.19 14.83 -8.18
C PHE A 296 -1.92 15.35 -6.93
N GLN A 297 -2.58 14.44 -6.21
CA GLN A 297 -3.39 14.82 -5.06
C GLN A 297 -3.22 13.82 -3.93
N GLU A 298 -2.80 14.35 -2.79
CA GLU A 298 -2.77 13.60 -1.55
C GLU A 298 -4.18 13.40 -1.02
N LYS A 299 -4.49 12.17 -0.62
CA LYS A 299 -5.78 11.85 0.00
C LYS A 299 -5.66 12.07 1.50
N LYS A 300 -6.68 12.69 2.10
CA LYS A 300 -6.73 12.80 3.56
C LYS A 300 -6.73 11.42 4.19
N TRP A 301 -5.81 11.17 5.12
CA TRP A 301 -5.77 9.91 5.85
C TRP A 301 -6.93 9.84 6.83
N GLN A 302 -7.95 9.06 6.46
CA GLN A 302 -9.01 8.64 7.38
C GLN A 302 -8.63 7.29 7.97
N PHE A 303 -8.59 7.20 9.30
CA PHE A 303 -8.30 5.94 9.96
C PHE A 303 -9.32 4.87 9.57
N SER A 304 -10.62 5.19 9.60
CA SER A 304 -11.71 4.31 9.19
C SER A 304 -12.74 5.02 8.30
N LYS A 305 -13.17 4.35 7.22
CA LYS A 305 -14.24 4.80 6.31
C LYS A 305 -15.65 4.46 6.80
N THR A 306 -15.78 3.87 7.98
CA THR A 306 -17.06 3.49 8.57
C THR A 306 -18.03 4.67 8.72
N GLY A 307 -19.29 4.48 8.34
CA GLY A 307 -20.35 5.46 8.54
C GLY A 307 -20.70 5.68 10.02
N THR A 308 -21.45 6.74 10.33
CA THR A 308 -21.85 7.08 11.72
C THR A 308 -22.69 5.98 12.38
N SER A 309 -23.63 5.39 11.64
CA SER A 309 -24.46 4.27 12.11
C SER A 309 -23.62 3.02 12.38
N GLU A 310 -22.68 2.71 11.51
CA GLU A 310 -21.76 1.59 11.65
C GLU A 310 -20.86 1.76 12.87
N ARG A 311 -20.28 2.95 13.07
CA ARG A 311 -19.49 3.25 14.29
C ARG A 311 -20.31 3.05 15.55
N ALA A 312 -21.55 3.55 15.57
CA ALA A 312 -22.45 3.36 16.72
C ALA A 312 -22.71 1.86 17.00
N MET A 313 -22.88 1.04 15.96
CA MET A 313 -23.02 -0.42 16.13
C MET A 313 -21.73 -1.07 16.66
N VAL A 314 -20.55 -0.64 16.20
CA VAL A 314 -19.26 -1.15 16.72
C VAL A 314 -19.09 -0.77 18.19
N PHE A 315 -19.37 0.48 18.58
CA PHE A 315 -19.37 0.90 19.98
C PHE A 315 -20.40 0.12 20.82
N GLY A 316 -21.60 -0.10 20.27
CA GLY A 316 -22.64 -0.90 20.91
C GLY A 316 -22.19 -2.34 21.15
N LEU A 317 -21.58 -2.99 20.15
CA LEU A 317 -21.05 -4.35 20.28
C LEU A 317 -19.93 -4.43 21.32
N GLY A 318 -18.96 -3.50 21.27
CA GLY A 318 -17.86 -3.45 22.23
C GLY A 318 -18.34 -3.22 23.66
N GLY A 319 -19.26 -2.27 23.85
CA GLY A 319 -19.87 -1.98 25.14
C GLY A 319 -20.69 -3.15 25.68
N LEU A 320 -21.46 -3.81 24.82
CA LEU A 320 -22.23 -5.01 25.16
C LEU A 320 -21.31 -6.15 25.59
N ASN A 321 -20.22 -6.41 24.86
CA ASN A 321 -19.25 -7.45 25.23
C ASN A 321 -18.60 -7.17 26.59
N LEU A 322 -18.11 -5.94 26.80
CA LEU A 322 -17.51 -5.53 28.08
C LEU A 322 -18.51 -5.67 29.24
N PHE A 323 -19.74 -5.21 29.05
CA PHE A 323 -20.80 -5.32 30.06
C PHE A 323 -21.13 -6.79 30.37
N GLY A 324 -21.19 -7.64 29.34
CA GLY A 324 -21.36 -9.08 29.50
C GLY A 324 -20.24 -9.70 30.35
N VAL A 325 -18.98 -9.37 30.08
CA VAL A 325 -17.82 -9.85 30.86
C VAL A 325 -17.91 -9.40 32.33
N ILE A 326 -18.33 -8.16 32.60
CA ILE A 326 -18.50 -7.64 33.97
C ILE A 326 -19.59 -8.42 34.72
N ILE A 327 -20.77 -8.62 34.09
CA ILE A 327 -21.87 -9.40 34.69
C ILE A 327 -21.45 -10.84 34.92
N LEU A 328 -20.80 -11.46 33.95
CA LEU A 328 -20.30 -12.82 34.11
C LEU A 328 -19.32 -12.91 35.28
N GLY A 329 -18.45 -11.91 35.45
CA GLY A 329 -17.53 -11.83 36.57
C GLY A 329 -18.20 -11.72 37.93
N THR A 330 -19.32 -11.00 38.05
CA THR A 330 -20.10 -10.96 39.30
C THR A 330 -20.82 -12.28 39.54
N MET A 331 -21.44 -12.87 38.52
CA MET A 331 -22.13 -14.16 38.61
C MET A 331 -21.21 -15.33 38.98
N LEU A 332 -19.97 -15.33 38.48
CA LEU A 332 -18.95 -16.34 38.81
C LEU A 332 -18.44 -16.19 40.26
N LYS A 333 -18.36 -14.97 40.80
CA LYS A 333 -17.96 -14.72 42.19
C LYS A 333 -19.01 -15.16 43.20
N ASP A 334 -20.29 -15.01 42.86
CA ASP A 334 -21.42 -15.36 43.73
C ASP A 334 -21.78 -16.86 43.70
N MET A 335 -20.96 -17.70 43.06
CA MET A 335 -21.29 -19.11 42.82
C MET A 335 -20.84 -20.00 43.99
N ALA A 336 -21.81 -20.47 44.79
CA ALA A 336 -21.60 -21.34 45.95
C ALA A 336 -21.82 -22.84 45.67
N VAL A 337 -22.16 -23.23 44.44
CA VAL A 337 -22.51 -24.62 44.07
C VAL A 337 -21.55 -25.17 43.00
N ALA A 338 -21.26 -26.47 43.07
CA ALA A 338 -20.32 -27.18 42.21
C ALA A 338 -20.54 -26.88 40.72
N PRO A 339 -19.57 -26.25 40.01
CA PRO A 339 -19.73 -25.87 38.62
C PRO A 339 -19.95 -27.08 37.71
N SER A 340 -20.81 -26.94 36.71
CA SER A 340 -20.76 -27.81 35.53
C SER A 340 -19.39 -27.69 34.85
N SER A 341 -18.94 -28.74 34.15
CA SER A 341 -17.61 -28.79 33.52
C SER A 341 -17.32 -27.59 32.61
N PHE A 342 -18.35 -27.07 31.93
CA PHE A 342 -18.29 -25.88 31.07
C PHE A 342 -18.06 -24.58 31.86
N ILE A 343 -18.75 -24.38 32.99
CA ILE A 343 -18.61 -23.17 33.81
C ILE A 343 -17.21 -23.10 34.44
N LYS A 344 -16.66 -24.25 34.82
CA LYS A 344 -15.27 -24.34 35.34
C LYS A 344 -14.26 -23.89 34.28
N PHE A 345 -14.39 -24.39 33.04
CA PHE A 345 -13.54 -24.00 31.91
C PHE A 345 -13.61 -22.49 31.62
N VAL A 346 -14.81 -21.90 31.69
CA VAL A 346 -14.99 -20.45 31.49
C VAL A 346 -14.37 -19.65 32.63
N GLY A 347 -14.47 -20.14 33.88
CA GLY A 347 -13.75 -19.56 35.02
C GLY A 347 -12.23 -19.55 34.83
N ASP A 348 -11.67 -20.64 34.31
CA ASP A 348 -10.22 -20.76 34.06
C ASP A 348 -9.73 -19.81 32.95
N ILE A 349 -10.57 -19.56 31.92
CA ILE A 349 -10.26 -18.67 30.78
C ILE A 349 -10.72 -17.22 31.04
N PHE A 350 -11.46 -16.95 32.12
CA PHE A 350 -11.99 -15.62 32.41
C PHE A 350 -10.95 -14.48 32.40
N PRO A 351 -9.71 -14.66 32.91
CA PRO A 351 -8.68 -13.63 32.81
C PRO A 351 -8.32 -13.25 31.37
N LEU A 352 -8.44 -14.18 30.41
CA LEU A 352 -8.20 -13.94 28.98
C LEU A 352 -9.37 -13.21 28.31
N LEU A 353 -10.58 -13.28 28.87
CA LEU A 353 -11.76 -12.57 28.35
C LEU A 353 -11.79 -11.09 28.79
N GLN A 354 -10.93 -10.70 29.72
CA GLN A 354 -10.81 -9.32 30.23
C GLN A 354 -9.79 -8.47 29.46
N VAL A 355 -8.97 -9.10 28.61
CA VAL A 355 -7.96 -8.48 27.75
C VAL A 355 -8.52 -8.36 26.34
#